data_AF-A0A1H0MX30-F1
#
_entry.id   AF-A0A1H0MX30-F1
#
_cell.length_a   1.000
_cell.length_b   1.000
_cell.length_c   1.000
_cell.angle_alpha   90.00
_cell.angle_beta   90.00
_cell.angle_gamma   90.00
#
_symmetry.space_group_name_H-M   'P 1'
#
loop_
_entity.id
_entity.type
_entity.pdbx_description
1 polymer ?
#
loop_
_entity_poly.entity_id
_entity_poly.type
_entity_poly.pdbx_seq_one_letter_code
_entity_poly.pdbx_strand_id
1 'polypeptide(L)'
;MTDVPEPDISPELFAALAADPLAAQLGIHLEQVAPGYARATMTVGPAHLNAVGTAHGGATMALLDVVHAAVSNSHGTLAVAQDVHTEFLAPGRPGDVLTAVGTEVHRSTRTAVYRIEATSADGRLVATALARVFRLGTPWALEEDVVAMGAPPPVPPTMQLSVVEQPPPSPGEGTNPAGPTPAPDELR
;
A
#
# COMPACT_ATOMS: atom_id res chain seq x y z
N MET A 1 -27.12 -4.61 -4.58
CA MET A 1 -27.07 -3.62 -3.49
C MET A 1 -26.48 -4.37 -2.31
N THR A 2 -25.16 -4.32 -2.16
CA THR A 2 -24.48 -5.04 -1.08
C THR A 2 -24.79 -4.29 0.20
N ASP A 3 -25.40 -4.98 1.16
CA ASP A 3 -25.76 -4.42 2.45
C ASP A 3 -24.47 -3.94 3.14
N VAL A 4 -24.39 -2.65 3.44
CA VAL A 4 -23.21 -2.04 4.06
C VAL A 4 -23.35 -2.29 5.56
N PRO A 5 -22.48 -3.11 6.19
CA PRO A 5 -22.67 -3.50 7.59
C PRO A 5 -22.47 -2.31 8.53
N GLU A 6 -23.33 -2.14 9.54
CA GLU A 6 -23.13 -1.07 10.52
C GLU A 6 -21.77 -1.23 11.24
N PRO A 7 -21.07 -0.12 11.56
CA PRO A 7 -19.77 -0.16 12.21
C PRO A 7 -19.91 -0.70 13.64
N ASP A 8 -19.55 -1.97 13.82
CA ASP A 8 -19.53 -2.69 15.11
C ASP A 8 -18.09 -2.90 15.60
N ILE A 9 -17.28 -1.83 15.55
CA ILE A 9 -15.93 -1.81 16.15
C ILE A 9 -15.77 -0.59 17.04
N SER A 10 -14.83 -0.64 17.98
CA SER A 10 -14.59 0.49 18.88
C SER A 10 -14.04 1.71 18.11
N PRO A 11 -14.41 2.94 18.50
CA PRO A 11 -13.89 4.16 17.89
C PRO A 11 -12.36 4.26 17.93
N GLU A 12 -11.74 3.74 18.99
CA GLU A 12 -10.29 3.77 19.19
C GLU A 12 -9.58 2.79 18.26
N LEU A 13 -10.14 1.59 18.04
CA LEU A 13 -9.63 0.64 17.05
C LEU A 13 -9.72 1.25 15.64
N PHE A 14 -10.86 1.86 15.32
CA PHE A 14 -11.01 2.57 14.04
C PHE A 14 -9.96 3.67 13.89
N ALA A 15 -9.80 4.51 14.91
CA ALA A 15 -8.84 5.61 14.89
C ALA A 15 -7.39 5.11 14.72
N ALA A 16 -7.01 4.04 15.41
CA ALA A 16 -5.69 3.44 15.29
C ALA A 16 -5.43 2.91 13.87
N LEU A 17 -6.40 2.21 13.26
CA LEU A 17 -6.30 1.70 11.89
C LEU A 17 -6.31 2.83 10.85
N ALA A 18 -7.09 3.88 11.07
CA ALA A 18 -7.19 5.04 10.18
C ALA A 18 -5.93 5.94 10.23
N ALA A 19 -5.13 5.83 11.30
CA ALA A 19 -3.89 6.58 11.49
C ALA A 19 -2.65 5.92 10.84
N ASP A 20 -2.83 4.97 9.91
CA ASP A 20 -1.73 4.34 9.18
C ASP A 20 -0.86 5.41 8.46
N PRO A 21 0.45 5.49 8.78
CA PRO A 21 1.32 6.52 8.20
C PRO A 21 1.50 6.40 6.69
N LEU A 22 1.57 5.19 6.14
CA LEU A 22 1.72 4.98 4.70
C LEU A 22 0.42 5.32 3.98
N ALA A 23 -0.74 4.99 4.56
CA ALA A 23 -2.03 5.41 4.04
C ALA A 23 -2.11 6.93 3.93
N ALA A 24 -1.70 7.66 4.97
CA ALA A 24 -1.66 9.12 4.96
C ALA A 24 -0.72 9.67 3.87
N GLN A 25 0.47 9.07 3.68
CA GLN A 25 1.41 9.47 2.63
C GLN A 25 0.86 9.28 1.21
N LEU A 26 0.03 8.27 1.00
CA LEU A 26 -0.57 7.94 -0.30
C LEU A 26 -1.97 8.53 -0.49
N GLY A 27 -2.48 9.32 0.47
CA GLY A 27 -3.84 9.84 0.42
C GLY A 27 -4.92 8.76 0.37
N ILE A 28 -4.67 7.64 1.05
CA ILE A 28 -5.65 6.57 1.25
C ILE A 28 -6.51 6.94 2.47
N HIS A 29 -7.82 6.87 2.30
CA HIS A 29 -8.79 7.17 3.35
C HIS A 29 -9.55 5.91 3.74
N LEU A 30 -9.35 5.42 4.97
CA LEU A 30 -10.17 4.37 5.54
C LEU A 30 -11.55 4.95 5.88
N GLU A 31 -12.59 4.43 5.24
CA GLU A 31 -13.95 4.97 5.33
C GLU A 31 -14.79 4.22 6.35
N GLN A 32 -14.61 2.90 6.41
CA GLN A 32 -15.45 2.04 7.22
C GLN A 32 -14.73 0.75 7.60
N VAL A 33 -15.00 0.29 8.81
CA VAL A 33 -14.61 -1.02 9.30
C VAL A 33 -15.78 -1.60 10.10
N ALA A 34 -16.06 -2.88 9.89
CA ALA A 34 -16.99 -3.68 10.68
C ALA A 34 -16.43 -5.12 10.78
N PRO A 35 -16.90 -5.97 11.70
CA PRO A 35 -16.40 -7.34 11.80
C PRO A 35 -16.45 -8.10 10.46
N GLY A 36 -15.27 -8.43 9.92
CA GLY A 36 -15.12 -9.11 8.62
C GLY A 36 -15.34 -8.22 7.39
N TYR A 37 -15.39 -6.90 7.55
CA TYR A 37 -15.54 -5.92 6.46
C TYR A 37 -14.65 -4.69 6.65
N ALA A 38 -14.06 -4.20 5.57
CA ALA A 38 -13.46 -2.86 5.57
C ALA A 38 -13.55 -2.21 4.19
N ARG A 39 -13.51 -0.88 4.16
CA ARG A 39 -13.58 -0.08 2.95
C ARG A 39 -12.67 1.13 3.04
N ALA A 40 -11.90 1.38 1.99
CA ALA A 40 -11.06 2.56 1.85
C ALA A 40 -11.08 3.10 0.42
N THR A 41 -10.73 4.37 0.26
CA THR A 41 -10.60 5.02 -1.04
C THR A 41 -9.24 5.67 -1.24
N MET A 42 -8.83 5.82 -2.50
CA MET A 42 -7.63 6.56 -2.90
C MET A 42 -7.90 7.27 -4.24
N THR A 43 -7.59 8.56 -4.32
CA THR A 43 -7.61 9.28 -5.59
C THR A 43 -6.28 9.10 -6.31
N VAL A 44 -6.29 8.68 -7.57
CA VAL A 44 -5.08 8.49 -8.39
C VAL A 44 -4.53 9.85 -8.83
N GLY A 45 -3.73 10.48 -7.98
CA GLY A 45 -2.99 11.71 -8.28
C GLY A 45 -1.61 11.45 -8.90
N PRO A 46 -0.85 12.53 -9.21
CA PRO A 46 0.46 12.43 -9.87
C PRO A 46 1.48 11.57 -9.13
N ALA A 47 1.46 11.59 -7.79
CA ALA A 47 2.35 10.78 -6.95
C ALA A 47 2.06 9.27 -7.02
N HIS A 48 0.89 8.89 -7.52
CA HIS A 48 0.45 7.50 -7.60
C HIS A 48 0.68 6.90 -8.98
N LEU A 49 1.29 7.63 -9.92
CA LEU A 49 1.48 7.16 -11.29
C LEU A 49 2.77 6.36 -11.45
N ASN A 50 2.76 5.40 -12.35
CA ASN A 50 3.96 4.71 -12.83
C ASN A 50 4.56 5.41 -14.07
N ALA A 51 5.67 4.86 -14.57
CA ALA A 51 6.39 5.40 -15.74
C ALA A 51 5.56 5.44 -17.04
N VAL A 52 4.44 4.72 -17.11
CA VAL A 52 3.54 4.70 -18.29
C VAL A 52 2.27 5.53 -18.08
N GLY A 53 2.17 6.29 -16.98
CA GLY A 53 1.10 7.25 -16.73
C GLY A 53 -0.21 6.67 -16.20
N THR A 54 -0.22 5.43 -15.72
CA THR A 54 -1.36 4.82 -15.01
C THR A 54 -1.06 4.68 -13.52
N ALA A 55 -2.06 4.35 -12.71
CA ALA A 55 -1.85 4.02 -11.30
C ALA A 55 -0.74 2.97 -11.15
N HIS A 56 0.20 3.25 -10.26
CA HIS A 56 1.31 2.38 -9.93
C HIS A 56 0.78 1.13 -9.23
N GLY A 57 1.27 -0.05 -9.63
CA GLY A 57 0.86 -1.31 -9.02
C GLY A 57 1.08 -1.32 -7.50
N GLY A 58 2.21 -0.76 -7.05
CA GLY A 58 2.51 -0.56 -5.63
C GLY A 58 1.54 0.37 -4.89
N ALA A 59 1.07 1.48 -5.51
CA ALA A 59 0.09 2.36 -4.87
C ALA A 59 -1.29 1.66 -4.77
N THR A 60 -1.68 0.94 -5.82
CA THR A 60 -2.91 0.13 -5.82
C THR A 60 -2.85 -1.00 -4.80
N MET A 61 -1.70 -1.69 -4.69
CA MET A 61 -1.44 -2.69 -3.66
C MET A 61 -1.50 -2.10 -2.25
N ALA A 62 -0.95 -0.90 -2.03
CA ALA A 62 -1.03 -0.23 -0.74
C ALA A 62 -2.47 0.06 -0.34
N LEU A 63 -3.32 0.51 -1.27
CA LEU A 63 -4.77 0.65 -1.02
C LEU A 63 -5.41 -0.69 -0.62
N LEU A 64 -5.10 -1.78 -1.33
CA LEU A 64 -5.59 -3.12 -0.98
C LEU A 64 -5.09 -3.56 0.40
N ASP A 65 -3.83 -3.28 0.75
CA ASP A 65 -3.21 -3.70 2.00
C ASP A 65 -3.71 -2.89 3.22
N VAL A 66 -4.01 -1.60 3.06
CA VAL A 66 -4.69 -0.81 4.10
C VAL A 66 -6.05 -1.43 4.42
N VAL A 67 -6.81 -1.83 3.40
CA VAL A 67 -8.08 -2.55 3.59
C VAL A 67 -7.84 -3.93 4.20
N HIS A 68 -6.77 -4.63 3.83
CA HIS A 68 -6.39 -5.93 4.39
C HIS A 68 -6.09 -5.82 5.89
N ALA A 69 -5.31 -4.82 6.30
CA ALA A 69 -5.00 -4.56 7.70
C ALA A 69 -6.28 -4.28 8.50
N ALA A 70 -7.15 -3.41 7.99
CA ALA A 70 -8.40 -3.06 8.65
C ALA A 70 -9.38 -4.25 8.76
N VAL A 71 -9.63 -4.96 7.66
CA VAL A 71 -10.57 -6.10 7.66
C VAL A 71 -10.05 -7.24 8.54
N SER A 72 -8.73 -7.47 8.57
CA SER A 72 -8.16 -8.58 9.32
C SER A 72 -8.08 -8.36 10.82
N ASN A 73 -8.00 -7.10 11.26
CA ASN A 73 -8.01 -6.69 12.66
C ASN A 73 -9.41 -6.25 13.15
N SER A 74 -10.43 -6.25 12.28
CA SER A 74 -11.80 -5.82 12.57
C SER A 74 -12.49 -6.54 13.75
N HIS A 75 -12.02 -7.74 14.12
CA HIS A 75 -12.52 -8.49 15.27
C HIS A 75 -11.76 -8.18 16.58
N GLY A 76 -10.96 -7.10 16.62
CA GLY A 76 -10.18 -6.69 17.79
C GLY A 76 -9.10 -7.70 18.19
N THR A 77 -8.67 -8.60 17.30
CA THR A 77 -7.55 -9.51 17.52
C THR A 77 -6.42 -9.13 16.57
N LEU A 78 -5.21 -8.96 17.10
CA LEU A 78 -4.04 -8.66 16.28
C LEU A 78 -3.81 -9.74 15.22
N ALA A 79 -3.70 -9.29 13.97
CA ALA A 79 -3.46 -10.09 12.79
C ALA A 79 -2.26 -9.56 12.01
N VAL A 80 -1.44 -10.47 11.51
CA VAL A 80 -0.24 -10.15 10.72
C VAL A 80 -0.37 -10.82 9.36
N ALA A 81 -0.16 -10.05 8.29
CA ALA A 81 -0.17 -10.55 6.92
C ALA A 81 0.88 -11.66 6.73
N GLN A 82 0.48 -12.74 6.08
CA GLN A 82 1.37 -13.83 5.66
C GLN A 82 1.56 -13.85 4.15
N ASP A 83 0.51 -13.53 3.42
CA ASP A 83 0.46 -13.58 1.97
C ASP A 83 -0.62 -12.61 1.46
N VAL A 84 -0.34 -11.95 0.35
CA VAL A 84 -1.28 -11.12 -0.40
C VAL A 84 -1.05 -11.41 -1.87
N HIS A 85 -1.92 -12.25 -2.45
CA HIS A 85 -1.90 -12.50 -3.88
C HIS A 85 -2.80 -11.50 -4.59
N THR A 86 -2.22 -10.67 -5.46
CA THR A 86 -2.93 -9.57 -6.13
C THR A 86 -2.88 -9.72 -7.64
N GLU A 87 -4.02 -9.52 -8.29
CA GLU A 87 -4.19 -9.46 -9.74
C GLU A 87 -4.60 -8.04 -10.15
N PHE A 88 -3.91 -7.48 -11.15
CA PHE A 88 -4.26 -6.19 -11.77
C PHE A 88 -5.03 -6.44 -13.05
N LEU A 89 -6.32 -6.09 -13.06
CA LEU A 89 -7.27 -6.49 -14.10
C LEU A 89 -7.57 -5.36 -15.08
N ALA A 90 -7.49 -4.10 -14.62
CA ALA A 90 -7.65 -2.90 -15.46
C ALA A 90 -6.75 -1.77 -14.95
N PRO A 91 -6.36 -0.81 -15.81
CA PRO A 91 -5.55 0.32 -15.37
C PRO A 91 -6.37 1.30 -14.53
N GLY A 92 -5.82 1.74 -13.40
CA GLY A 92 -6.27 2.97 -12.73
C GLY A 92 -5.78 4.19 -13.49
N ARG A 93 -6.67 5.14 -13.79
CA ARG A 93 -6.36 6.33 -14.60
C ARG A 93 -6.10 7.53 -13.70
N PRO A 94 -5.29 8.52 -14.12
CA PRO A 94 -5.18 9.79 -13.41
C PRO A 94 -6.57 10.40 -13.14
N GLY A 95 -6.83 10.77 -11.89
CA GLY A 95 -8.11 11.30 -11.44
C GLY A 95 -9.16 10.26 -11.06
N ASP A 96 -8.93 8.96 -11.30
CA ASP A 96 -9.83 7.92 -10.80
C ASP A 96 -9.87 7.96 -9.26
N VAL A 97 -11.07 7.82 -8.68
CA VAL A 97 -11.22 7.44 -7.28
C VAL A 97 -11.35 5.92 -7.24
N LEU A 98 -10.32 5.27 -6.72
CA LEU A 98 -10.34 3.83 -6.48
C LEU A 98 -10.94 3.56 -5.10
N THR A 99 -11.91 2.67 -5.06
CA THR A 99 -12.56 2.16 -3.85
C THR A 99 -12.17 0.71 -3.65
N ALA A 100 -11.48 0.41 -2.56
CA ALA A 100 -11.21 -0.97 -2.16
C ALA A 100 -12.18 -1.42 -1.06
N VAL A 101 -12.72 -2.63 -1.23
CA VAL A 101 -13.60 -3.29 -0.26
C VAL A 101 -13.04 -4.66 0.07
N GLY A 102 -12.85 -4.93 1.36
CA GLY A 102 -12.37 -6.19 1.91
C GLY A 102 -13.49 -6.94 2.62
N THR A 103 -13.58 -8.24 2.39
CA THR A 103 -14.56 -9.14 3.00
C THR A 103 -13.91 -10.42 3.51
N GLU A 104 -14.32 -10.87 4.68
CA GLU A 104 -13.90 -12.15 5.26
C GLU A 104 -14.41 -13.33 4.42
N VAL A 105 -13.49 -14.17 3.95
CA VAL A 105 -13.82 -15.43 3.25
C VAL A 105 -13.85 -16.58 4.24
N HIS A 106 -12.88 -16.61 5.16
CA HIS A 106 -12.77 -17.63 6.17
C HIS A 106 -11.98 -17.12 7.37
N ARG A 107 -12.39 -17.49 8.58
CA ARG A 107 -11.65 -17.22 9.81
C ARG A 107 -11.61 -18.45 10.70
N SER A 108 -10.40 -18.76 11.16
CA SER A 108 -10.11 -19.76 12.19
C SER A 108 -9.47 -19.09 13.41
N THR A 109 -9.08 -19.89 14.41
CA THR A 109 -8.35 -19.39 15.58
C THR A 109 -6.97 -18.84 15.23
N ARG A 110 -6.26 -19.47 14.28
CA ARG A 110 -4.85 -19.13 13.95
C ARG A 110 -4.66 -18.39 12.63
N THR A 111 -5.59 -18.52 11.69
CA THR A 111 -5.47 -17.89 10.37
C THR A 111 -6.82 -17.36 9.89
N ALA A 112 -6.78 -16.37 9.01
CA ALA A 112 -7.96 -15.91 8.28
C ALA A 112 -7.60 -15.56 6.84
N VAL A 113 -8.60 -15.58 5.96
CA VAL A 113 -8.49 -15.28 4.54
C VAL A 113 -9.54 -14.25 4.17
N TYR A 114 -9.13 -13.25 3.40
CA TYR A 114 -9.95 -12.13 2.98
C TYR A 114 -9.88 -11.97 1.46
N ARG A 115 -10.98 -11.55 0.85
CA ARG A 115 -11.05 -11.11 -0.53
C ARG A 115 -11.18 -9.61 -0.54
N ILE A 116 -10.36 -8.94 -1.33
CA ILE A 116 -10.33 -7.49 -1.44
C ILE A 116 -10.44 -7.12 -2.92
N GLU A 117 -11.30 -6.16 -3.23
CA GLU A 117 -11.54 -5.72 -4.60
C GLU A 117 -11.47 -4.20 -4.68
N ALA A 118 -10.62 -3.69 -5.58
CA ALA A 118 -10.50 -2.28 -5.90
C ALA A 118 -11.24 -1.97 -7.19
N THR A 119 -12.24 -1.08 -7.11
CA THR A 119 -13.07 -0.65 -8.23
C THR A 119 -12.94 0.85 -8.45
N SER A 120 -12.97 1.31 -9.70
CA SER A 120 -13.11 2.73 -10.01
C SER A 120 -14.58 3.18 -9.94
N ALA A 121 -14.81 4.49 -9.86
CA ALA A 121 -16.15 5.07 -9.79
C ALA A 121 -17.07 4.71 -10.98
N ASP A 122 -16.50 4.37 -12.14
CA ASP A 122 -17.21 3.89 -13.33
C ASP A 122 -17.52 2.38 -13.30
N GLY A 123 -17.20 1.68 -12.21
CA GLY A 123 -17.52 0.28 -11.97
C GLY A 123 -16.50 -0.72 -12.51
N ARG A 124 -15.37 -0.28 -13.09
CA ARG A 124 -14.32 -1.23 -13.53
C ARG A 124 -13.62 -1.82 -12.32
N LEU A 125 -13.46 -3.15 -12.33
CA LEU A 125 -12.60 -3.84 -11.38
C LEU A 125 -11.13 -3.63 -11.80
N VAL A 126 -10.41 -2.83 -11.01
CA VAL A 126 -9.03 -2.42 -11.28
C VAL A 126 -8.06 -3.48 -10.76
N ALA A 127 -8.29 -3.97 -9.56
CA ALA A 127 -7.48 -5.03 -8.96
C ALA A 127 -8.30 -5.87 -7.97
N THR A 128 -7.86 -7.09 -7.74
CA THR A 128 -8.38 -7.95 -6.67
C THR A 128 -7.23 -8.62 -5.93
N ALA A 129 -7.43 -8.90 -4.65
CA ALA A 129 -6.49 -9.65 -3.84
C ALA A 129 -7.19 -10.75 -3.03
N LEU A 130 -6.49 -11.88 -2.89
CA LEU A 130 -6.77 -12.90 -1.89
C LEU A 130 -5.64 -12.87 -0.87
N ALA A 131 -5.98 -12.49 0.35
CA ALA A 131 -5.00 -12.18 1.38
C ALA A 131 -5.17 -13.09 2.60
N ARG A 132 -4.06 -13.51 3.21
CA ARG A 132 -4.03 -14.38 4.37
C ARG A 132 -3.30 -13.71 5.51
N VAL A 133 -3.83 -13.87 6.72
CA VAL A 133 -3.18 -13.47 7.97
C VAL A 133 -2.97 -14.65 8.91
N PHE A 134 -1.98 -14.49 9.78
CA PHE A 134 -1.89 -15.20 11.04
C PHE A 134 -2.51 -14.35 12.14
N ARG A 135 -3.34 -14.96 12.99
CA ARG A 135 -3.99 -14.29 14.13
C ARG A 135 -3.21 -14.62 15.40
N LEU A 136 -2.75 -13.60 16.11
CA LEU A 136 -1.87 -13.76 17.27
C LEU A 136 -2.63 -14.24 18.52
N GLY A 137 -3.96 -14.16 18.53
CA GLY A 137 -4.77 -14.43 19.73
C GLY A 137 -4.68 -13.32 20.79
N THR A 138 -3.77 -12.37 20.61
CA THR A 138 -3.67 -11.15 21.40
C THR A 138 -4.76 -10.16 21.00
N PRO A 139 -5.54 -9.62 21.94
CA PRO A 139 -6.43 -8.49 21.66
C PRO A 139 -5.66 -7.29 21.09
N TRP A 140 -6.32 -6.49 20.26
CA TRP A 140 -5.80 -5.20 19.85
C TRP A 140 -5.82 -4.26 21.06
N ALA A 141 -4.66 -4.10 21.68
CA ALA A 141 -4.51 -3.31 22.89
C ALA A 141 -4.50 -1.81 22.51
N LEU A 142 -5.42 -1.05 23.10
CA LEU A 142 -5.43 0.41 23.00
C LEU A 142 -4.49 0.99 24.06
N GLU A 143 -4.00 2.21 23.89
CA GLU A 143 -2.80 2.76 24.56
C GLU A 143 -2.71 2.58 26.09
N GLU A 144 -3.82 2.40 26.81
CA GLU A 144 -3.83 2.09 28.24
C GLU A 144 -3.13 0.76 28.59
N ASP A 145 -3.16 -0.23 27.68
CA ASP A 145 -2.52 -1.53 27.85
C ASP A 145 -1.05 -1.56 27.39
N VAL A 146 -0.63 -0.64 26.52
CA VAL A 146 0.75 -0.54 26.02
C VAL A 146 1.68 0.01 27.11
N VAL A 147 1.17 0.88 27.99
CA VAL A 147 1.90 1.36 29.17
C VAL A 147 2.25 0.22 30.13
N ALA A 148 1.48 -0.87 30.15
CA ALA A 148 1.75 -2.06 30.95
C ALA A 148 2.73 -3.06 30.29
N MET A 149 2.89 -3.02 28.96
CA MET A 149 3.68 -3.99 28.17
C MET A 149 5.09 -3.51 27.79
N GLY A 150 5.50 -2.33 28.25
CA GLY A 150 6.82 -1.76 27.95
C GLY A 150 6.86 -1.16 26.55
N ALA A 151 7.34 0.08 26.46
CA ALA A 151 7.42 0.84 25.21
C ALA A 151 8.06 0.02 24.06
N PRO A 152 7.64 0.21 22.80
CA PRO A 152 8.33 -0.39 21.67
C PRO A 152 9.82 0.00 21.70
N PRO A 153 10.73 -0.92 21.33
CA PRO A 153 12.15 -0.60 21.29
C PRO A 153 12.36 0.62 20.38
N PRO A 154 13.28 1.52 20.74
CA PRO A 154 13.54 2.71 19.93
C PRO A 154 13.87 2.29 18.50
N VAL A 155 13.23 2.95 17.53
CA VAL A 155 13.56 2.79 16.12
C VAL A 155 15.06 3.05 15.98
N PRO A 156 15.86 2.12 15.42
CA PRO A 156 17.28 2.37 15.24
C PRO A 156 17.44 3.63 14.39
N PRO A 157 18.43 4.50 14.67
CA PRO A 157 18.65 5.68 13.87
C PRO A 157 18.79 5.25 12.40
N THR A 158 18.06 5.93 11.52
CA THR A 158 18.14 5.74 10.07
C THR A 158 19.62 5.66 9.70
N MET A 159 20.04 4.52 9.13
CA MET A 159 21.37 4.38 8.57
C MET A 159 21.46 5.46 7.48
N GLN A 160 22.13 6.58 7.77
CA GLN A 160 22.48 7.51 6.72
C GLN A 160 23.36 6.71 5.76
N LEU A 161 22.83 6.43 4.57
CA LEU A 161 23.68 6.01 3.47
C LEU A 161 24.65 7.15 3.25
N SER A 162 25.87 6.99 3.75
CA SER A 162 26.98 7.87 3.40
C SER A 162 27.03 7.91 1.89
N VAL A 163 26.73 9.06 1.31
CA VAL A 163 27.04 9.32 -0.10
C VAL A 163 28.53 9.08 -0.21
N VAL A 164 28.91 8.00 -0.88
CA VAL A 164 30.29 7.80 -1.31
C VAL A 164 30.52 8.88 -2.36
N GLU A 165 31.11 10.00 -1.97
CA GLU A 165 31.67 10.94 -2.94
C GLU A 165 32.66 10.15 -3.81
N GLN A 166 32.34 10.04 -5.09
CA GLN A 166 33.27 9.53 -6.07
C GLN A 166 34.51 10.44 -6.05
N PRO A 167 35.74 9.90 -5.97
CA PRO A 167 36.93 10.72 -6.09
C PRO A 167 36.91 11.45 -7.45
N PRO A 168 37.47 12.67 -7.54
CA PRO A 168 37.55 13.38 -8.80
C PRO A 168 38.28 12.51 -9.84
N PRO A 169 37.88 12.58 -11.13
CA PRO A 169 38.54 11.80 -12.18
C PRO A 169 40.03 12.13 -12.21
N SER A 170 40.85 11.08 -12.34
CA SER A 170 42.30 11.23 -12.42
C SER A 170 42.71 12.09 -13.62
N PRO A 171 43.71 12.98 -13.49
CA PRO A 171 44.15 13.80 -14.60
C PRO A 171 44.96 12.94 -15.57
N GLY A 172 44.34 12.56 -16.69
CA GLY A 172 45.08 12.00 -17.82
C GLY A 172 44.44 10.78 -18.46
N GLU A 173 43.29 10.94 -19.09
CA GLU A 173 43.01 10.20 -20.33
C GLU A 173 42.72 11.22 -21.41
N GLY A 174 43.60 11.23 -22.40
CA GLY A 174 43.71 12.26 -23.42
C GLY A 174 42.44 12.41 -24.25
N THR A 175 42.23 13.64 -24.68
CA THR A 175 41.38 14.01 -25.80
C THR A 175 41.65 13.08 -26.98
N ASN A 176 40.66 12.27 -27.36
CA ASN A 176 40.65 11.62 -28.66
C ASN A 176 40.44 12.71 -29.71
N PRO A 177 41.34 12.96 -30.67
CA PRO A 177 41.11 13.96 -31.69
C PRO A 177 39.91 13.53 -32.55
N ALA A 178 39.03 14.49 -32.79
CA ALA A 178 37.89 14.34 -33.68
C ALA A 178 38.33 13.73 -35.02
N GLY A 179 37.82 12.54 -35.34
CA GLY A 179 37.88 12.02 -36.70
C GLY A 179 37.13 12.97 -37.64
N PRO A 180 37.54 13.07 -38.92
CA PRO A 180 36.97 14.05 -39.83
C PRO A 180 35.48 13.79 -40.07
N THR A 181 34.69 14.85 -39.98
CA THR A 181 33.27 14.91 -40.35
C THR A 181 33.09 14.52 -41.83
N PRO A 182 32.29 13.50 -42.18
CA PRO A 182 31.94 13.25 -43.57
C PRO A 182 30.95 14.33 -44.07
N ALA A 183 31.14 14.75 -45.33
CA ALA A 183 30.36 15.79 -46.00
C ALA A 183 28.89 15.36 -46.23
N PRO A 184 27.96 16.32 -46.34
CA PRO A 184 26.55 16.03 -46.53
C PRO A 184 26.25 15.85 -48.02
N ASP A 185 26.30 14.62 -48.52
CA ASP A 185 25.56 14.24 -49.72
C ASP A 185 25.44 12.71 -49.78
N GLU A 186 24.27 12.20 -49.44
CA GLU A 186 23.58 11.11 -50.16
C GLU A 186 22.25 10.81 -49.47
N LEU A 187 21.21 11.53 -49.92
CA LEU A 187 19.82 11.08 -49.88
C LEU A 187 19.69 9.84 -50.77
N ARG A 188 19.30 8.69 -50.20
CA ARG A 188 18.26 7.79 -50.74
C ARG A 188 17.91 6.67 -49.77
#